data_AF-A0A350DJS4-F1
#
_entry.id   AF-A0A350DJS4-F1
#
_cell.length_a   1.000
_cell.length_b   1.000
_cell.length_c   1.000
_cell.angle_alpha   90.00
_cell.angle_beta   90.00
_cell.angle_gamma   90.00
#
_symmetry.space_group_name_H-M   'P 1'
#
loop_
_entity.id
_entity.type
_entity.pdbx_description
1 polymer ?
#
loop_
_entity_poly.entity_id
_entity_poly.type
_entity_poly.pdbx_seq_one_letter_code
_entity_poly.pdbx_strand_id
1 'polypeptide(L)'
;MTDTPFTADLTLHPAFELLEHRHIDALSMDVLISQHVKTGAMHYHLAHPSDENAFLVGFRTQPMDSKGEAHILEHVALCGSEKFPVRDPFFSMIKRSLNTFMNAMTAADWTAYPYATQNKNDYFNLLAVYLDASFFPNIHP
;
A
#
# COMPACT_ATOMS: atom_id res chain seq x y z
N MET A 1 12.18 29.76 11.00
CA MET A 1 11.67 28.61 10.23
C MET A 1 11.28 29.16 8.88
N THR A 2 11.90 28.67 7.82
CA THR A 2 11.69 29.17 6.46
C THR A 2 10.39 28.58 5.91
N ASP A 3 9.37 29.42 5.78
CA ASP A 3 8.13 29.17 5.02
C ASP A 3 8.45 28.96 3.55
N THR A 4 9.04 27.81 3.21
CA THR A 4 9.12 27.38 1.82
C THR A 4 7.82 26.66 1.53
N PRO A 5 6.96 27.17 0.62
CA PRO A 5 5.73 26.49 0.30
C PRO A 5 6.06 25.09 -0.22
N PHE A 6 5.49 24.07 0.43
CA PHE A 6 5.54 22.71 -0.06
C PHE A 6 4.95 22.69 -1.47
N THR A 7 5.78 22.35 -2.45
CA THR A 7 5.37 22.16 -3.83
C THR A 7 5.60 20.68 -4.13
N ALA A 8 4.52 19.89 -4.11
CA ALA A 8 4.59 18.49 -4.47
C ALA A 8 4.93 18.33 -5.96
N ASP A 9 5.81 17.40 -6.29
CA ASP A 9 5.92 16.90 -7.66
C ASP A 9 4.74 15.96 -7.91
N LEU A 10 3.78 16.43 -8.70
CA LEU A 10 2.56 15.72 -9.04
C LEU A 10 2.67 14.99 -10.39
N THR A 11 3.89 14.84 -10.92
CA THR A 11 4.13 14.14 -12.18
C THR A 11 3.85 12.65 -12.02
N LEU A 12 2.92 12.12 -12.82
CA LEU A 12 2.63 10.69 -12.86
C LEU A 12 3.63 9.93 -13.73
N HIS A 13 3.86 8.66 -13.36
CA HIS A 13 4.62 7.74 -14.21
C HIS A 13 3.85 7.49 -15.53
N PRO A 14 4.51 7.38 -16.71
CA PRO A 14 3.83 7.22 -18.01
C PRO A 14 2.92 6.00 -18.16
N ALA A 15 3.05 5.03 -17.25
CA ALA A 15 2.18 3.86 -17.20
C ALA A 15 0.80 4.14 -16.58
N PHE A 16 0.59 5.34 -16.04
CA PHE A 16 -0.66 5.78 -15.43
C PHE A 16 -1.26 6.95 -16.21
N GLU A 17 -2.56 6.87 -16.44
CA GLU A 17 -3.37 7.95 -16.98
C GLU A 17 -4.02 8.73 -15.83
N LEU A 18 -3.90 10.06 -15.82
CA LEU A 18 -4.60 10.91 -14.86
C LEU A 18 -6.08 10.98 -15.21
N LEU A 19 -6.95 10.68 -14.25
CA LEU A 19 -8.40 10.76 -14.40
C LEU A 19 -8.97 12.01 -13.74
N GLU A 20 -8.50 12.35 -12.55
CA GLU A 20 -8.93 13.54 -11.81
C GLU A 20 -7.79 14.08 -10.95
N HIS A 21 -7.70 15.41 -10.84
CA HIS A 21 -6.87 16.11 -9.86
C HIS A 21 -7.75 17.12 -9.13
N ARG A 22 -7.71 17.09 -7.80
CA ARG A 22 -8.44 18.02 -6.94
C ARG A 22 -7.58 18.47 -5.76
N HIS A 23 -7.53 19.77 -5.53
CA HIS A 23 -7.05 20.34 -4.28
C HIS A 23 -8.18 20.39 -3.23
N ILE A 24 -7.90 20.01 -1.98
CA ILE A 24 -8.85 20.06 -0.87
C ILE A 24 -8.30 21.01 0.21
N ASP A 25 -8.76 22.27 0.18
CA ASP A 25 -8.27 23.34 1.08
C ASP A 25 -8.36 22.94 2.56
N ALA A 26 -9.49 22.36 2.98
CA ALA A 26 -9.75 21.98 4.36
C ALA A 26 -8.78 20.93 4.91
N LEU A 27 -8.12 20.17 4.03
CA LEU A 27 -7.11 19.16 4.37
C LEU A 27 -5.69 19.57 3.93
N SER A 28 -5.52 20.72 3.29
CA SER A 28 -4.25 21.20 2.74
C SER A 28 -3.54 20.11 1.90
N MET A 29 -4.30 19.46 1.00
CA MET A 29 -3.87 18.26 0.29
C MET A 29 -4.34 18.26 -1.17
N ASP A 30 -3.47 17.76 -2.05
CA ASP A 30 -3.81 17.46 -3.43
C ASP A 30 -4.12 15.97 -3.59
N VAL A 31 -5.24 15.66 -4.25
CA VAL A 31 -5.67 14.28 -4.54
C VAL A 31 -5.59 14.05 -6.04
N LEU A 32 -4.78 13.07 -6.43
CA LEU A 32 -4.69 12.59 -7.81
C LEU A 32 -5.34 11.22 -7.89
N ILE A 33 -6.30 11.07 -8.80
CA ILE A 33 -6.92 9.81 -9.15
C ILE A 33 -6.40 9.43 -10.53
N SER A 34 -5.77 8.26 -10.61
CA SER A 34 -5.13 7.76 -11.83
C SER A 34 -5.42 6.28 -12.04
N GLN A 35 -5.26 5.82 -13.27
CA GLN A 35 -5.45 4.41 -13.62
C GLN A 35 -4.23 3.88 -14.39
N HIS A 36 -3.76 2.70 -13.99
CA HIS A 36 -2.69 2.01 -14.71
C HIS A 36 -3.20 1.52 -16.07
N VAL A 37 -2.58 1.99 -17.15
CA VAL A 37 -3.05 1.80 -18.53
C VAL A 37 -3.19 0.31 -18.91
N LYS A 38 -2.26 -0.54 -18.45
CA LYS A 38 -2.25 -1.95 -18.84
C LYS A 38 -3.22 -2.83 -18.04
N THR A 39 -3.41 -2.54 -16.75
CA THR A 39 -4.17 -3.43 -15.85
C THR A 39 -5.52 -2.86 -15.41
N GLY A 40 -5.76 -1.57 -15.63
CA GLY A 40 -6.94 -0.88 -15.11
C GLY A 40 -6.89 -0.62 -13.59
N ALA A 41 -5.76 -0.91 -12.93
CA ALA A 41 -5.62 -0.71 -11.49
C ALA A 41 -5.74 0.78 -11.14
N MET A 42 -6.62 1.09 -10.20
CA MET A 42 -6.83 2.46 -9.70
C MET A 42 -5.74 2.83 -8.70
N HIS A 43 -5.23 4.05 -8.80
CA HIS A 43 -4.21 4.60 -7.90
C HIS A 43 -4.63 6.00 -7.44
N TYR A 44 -4.69 6.15 -6.12
CA TYR A 44 -5.01 7.40 -5.44
C TYR A 44 -3.75 7.90 -4.75
N HIS A 45 -3.28 9.08 -5.15
CA HIS A 45 -2.16 9.74 -4.49
C HIS A 45 -2.67 10.95 -3.71
N LEU A 46 -2.35 10.98 -2.42
CA LEU A 46 -2.76 12.00 -1.46
C LEU A 46 -1.50 12.79 -1.08
N ALA A 47 -1.24 13.88 -1.80
CA ALA A 47 -0.05 14.70 -1.61
C ALA A 47 -0.27 15.72 -0.49
N HIS A 48 0.44 15.52 0.63
CA HIS A 48 0.37 16.35 1.82
C HIS A 48 1.80 16.61 2.35
N PRO A 49 2.11 17.77 2.97
CA PRO A 49 3.43 18.10 3.51
C PRO A 49 3.84 17.29 4.77
N SER A 50 3.19 16.16 5.05
CA SER A 50 3.51 15.31 6.20
C SER A 50 4.78 14.50 5.92
N ASP A 51 5.67 14.42 6.91
CA ASP A 51 6.84 13.52 6.84
C ASP A 51 6.44 12.04 6.95
N GLU A 52 5.30 11.75 7.59
CA GLU A 52 4.76 10.41 7.67
C GLU A 52 4.04 10.04 6.36
N ASN A 53 4.60 9.05 5.67
CA ASN A 53 4.09 8.53 4.43
C ASN A 53 3.40 7.19 4.67
N ALA A 54 2.25 6.99 4.03
CA ALA A 54 1.47 5.76 4.12
C ALA A 54 1.29 5.12 2.74
N PHE A 55 1.04 3.82 2.73
CA PHE A 55 0.67 3.04 1.55
C PHE A 55 -0.42 2.06 1.94
N LEU A 56 -1.33 1.78 0.99
CA LEU A 56 -2.33 0.74 1.11
C LEU A 56 -2.55 0.12 -0.28
N VAL A 57 -2.47 -1.21 -0.35
CA VAL A 57 -3.02 -1.99 -1.46
C VAL A 57 -4.28 -2.71 -0.97
N GLY A 58 -5.36 -2.62 -1.73
CA GLY A 58 -6.65 -3.19 -1.38
C GLY A 58 -7.22 -4.04 -2.51
N PHE A 59 -7.83 -5.17 -2.14
CA PHE A 59 -8.44 -6.13 -3.05
C PHE A 59 -9.90 -6.31 -2.68
N ARG A 60 -10.77 -6.37 -3.68
CA ARG A 60 -12.16 -6.79 -3.49
C ARG A 60 -12.18 -8.29 -3.26
N THR A 61 -12.66 -8.73 -2.10
CA THR A 61 -12.70 -10.13 -1.68
C THR A 61 -14.11 -10.46 -1.22
N GLN A 62 -14.92 -11.06 -2.09
CA GLN A 62 -16.32 -11.40 -1.80
C GLN A 62 -16.46 -12.91 -1.56
N PRO A 63 -16.33 -13.39 -0.30
CA PRO A 63 -16.44 -14.81 0.01
C PRO A 63 -17.86 -15.31 -0.25
N MET A 64 -17.97 -16.54 -0.77
CA MET A 64 -19.25 -17.15 -1.11
C MET A 64 -19.78 -18.12 -0.03
N ASP A 65 -18.98 -18.34 1.02
CA ASP A 65 -19.33 -19.13 2.19
C ASP A 65 -18.67 -18.57 3.47
N SER A 66 -18.87 -19.24 4.60
CA SER A 66 -18.37 -18.81 5.91
C SER A 66 -17.07 -19.49 6.34
N LYS A 67 -16.26 -20.03 5.41
CA LYS A 67 -14.99 -20.68 5.75
C LYS A 67 -13.87 -19.71 6.14
N GLY A 68 -14.06 -18.42 5.90
CA GLY A 68 -13.07 -17.39 6.22
C GLY A 68 -11.89 -17.36 5.24
N GLU A 69 -12.07 -17.81 4.01
CA GLU A 69 -11.01 -17.93 3.00
C GLU A 69 -10.25 -16.62 2.73
N ALA A 70 -10.95 -15.48 2.69
CA ALA A 70 -10.31 -14.18 2.52
C ALA A 70 -9.41 -13.80 3.71
N HIS A 71 -9.83 -14.12 4.94
CA HIS A 71 -9.05 -13.84 6.16
C HIS A 71 -7.86 -14.80 6.29
N ILE A 72 -8.05 -16.09 5.95
CA ILE A 72 -6.96 -17.05 5.91
C ILE A 72 -5.92 -16.62 4.86
N LEU A 73 -6.36 -16.22 3.67
CA LEU A 73 -5.47 -15.77 2.60
C LEU A 73 -4.70 -14.50 3.00
N GLU A 74 -5.34 -13.57 3.70
CA GLU A 74 -4.68 -12.37 4.23
C GLU A 74 -3.45 -12.73 5.07
N HIS A 75 -3.61 -13.64 6.03
CA HIS A 75 -2.51 -14.10 6.87
C HIS A 75 -1.45 -14.88 6.10
N VAL A 76 -1.86 -15.82 5.25
CA VAL A 76 -0.92 -16.74 4.56
C VAL A 76 -0.10 -16.02 3.49
N ALA A 77 -0.66 -15.00 2.83
CA ALA A 77 0.08 -14.17 1.87
C ALA A 77 1.31 -13.49 2.50
N LEU A 78 1.25 -13.19 3.80
CA LEU A 78 2.32 -12.53 4.55
C LEU A 78 3.40 -13.48 5.09
N CYS A 79 3.26 -14.79 4.85
CA CYS A 79 4.19 -15.82 5.35
C CYS A 79 5.39 -16.09 4.42
N GLY A 80 5.43 -15.47 3.23
CA GLY A 80 6.54 -15.60 2.28
C GLY A 80 6.08 -15.27 0.85
N SER A 81 7.01 -14.84 0.00
CA SER A 81 6.72 -14.46 -1.39
C SER A 81 7.89 -14.81 -2.31
N GLU A 82 7.70 -14.71 -3.63
CA GLU A 82 8.72 -15.08 -4.63
C GLU A 82 10.06 -14.35 -4.40
N LYS A 83 10.01 -13.04 -4.16
CA LYS A 83 11.22 -12.22 -3.92
C LYS A 83 11.75 -12.34 -2.50
N PHE A 84 10.87 -12.63 -1.54
CA PHE A 84 11.22 -12.82 -0.13
C PHE A 84 10.83 -14.22 0.35
N PRO A 85 11.51 -15.28 -0.12
CA PRO A 85 11.18 -16.68 0.16
C PRO A 85 11.71 -17.10 1.54
N VAL A 86 11.52 -16.25 2.54
CA VAL A 86 11.86 -16.51 3.93
C VAL A 86 10.56 -16.67 4.71
N ARG A 87 10.64 -17.37 5.85
CA ARG A 87 9.50 -17.55 6.72
C ARG A 87 9.13 -16.23 7.40
N ASP A 88 7.84 -15.90 7.36
CA ASP A 88 7.23 -14.78 8.09
C ASP A 88 7.95 -13.42 7.84
N PRO A 89 8.10 -12.97 6.57
CA PRO A 89 8.78 -11.71 6.24
C PRO A 89 8.08 -10.51 6.87
N PHE A 90 6.75 -10.50 6.94
CA PHE A 90 5.97 -9.45 7.58
C PHE A 90 6.38 -9.24 9.05
N PHE A 91 6.39 -10.32 9.85
CA PHE A 91 6.79 -10.25 11.26
C PHE A 91 8.27 -9.91 11.45
N SER A 92 9.11 -10.34 10.51
CA SER A 92 10.52 -9.97 10.49
C SER A 92 10.71 -8.47 10.26
N MET A 93 9.88 -7.87 9.40
CA MET A 93 9.94 -6.44 9.09
C MET A 93 9.53 -5.56 10.27
N ILE A 94 8.60 -5.98 11.14
CA ILE A 94 8.23 -5.22 12.35
C ILE A 94 9.47 -4.83 13.17
N LYS A 95 10.48 -5.70 13.24
CA LYS A 95 11.73 -5.49 14.01
C LYS A 95 12.86 -4.83 13.22
N ARG A 96 12.71 -4.71 11.89
CA ARG A 96 13.76 -4.27 10.95
C ARG A 96 13.41 -2.97 10.22
N SER A 97 12.26 -2.40 10.55
CA SER A 97 11.70 -1.20 9.97
C SER A 97 11.56 -0.10 11.04
N LEU A 98 11.47 1.15 10.58
CA LEU A 98 11.11 2.32 11.39
C LEU A 98 9.63 2.68 11.20
N ASN A 99 8.79 1.68 10.94
CA ASN A 99 7.36 1.84 10.75
C ASN A 99 6.71 2.53 11.95
N THR A 100 5.73 3.37 11.64
CA THR A 100 4.79 3.91 12.60
C THR A 100 3.47 3.12 12.58
N PHE A 101 3.21 2.41 11.48
CA PHE A 101 2.09 1.49 11.36
C PHE A 101 2.42 0.36 10.38
N MET A 102 2.01 -0.87 10.69
CA MET A 102 2.04 -2.03 9.81
C MET A 102 0.88 -2.95 10.16
N ASN A 103 0.03 -3.29 9.19
CA ASN A 103 -1.07 -4.21 9.43
C ASN A 103 -1.59 -4.85 8.13
N ALA A 104 -2.53 -5.76 8.30
CA ALA A 104 -3.42 -6.25 7.26
C ALA A 104 -4.83 -6.43 7.84
N MET A 105 -5.85 -6.25 7.01
CA MET A 105 -7.23 -6.21 7.46
C MET A 105 -8.13 -6.89 6.44
N THR A 106 -9.05 -7.74 6.91
CA THR A 106 -10.10 -8.33 6.09
C THR A 106 -11.46 -7.86 6.61
N ALA A 107 -12.19 -7.12 5.78
CA ALA A 107 -13.57 -6.76 5.99
C ALA A 107 -14.52 -7.76 5.31
N ALA A 108 -15.81 -7.45 5.26
CA ALA A 108 -16.81 -8.34 4.68
C ALA A 108 -16.62 -8.57 3.16
N ASP A 109 -16.14 -7.57 2.43
CA ASP A 109 -16.06 -7.58 0.96
C ASP A 109 -14.73 -7.04 0.39
N TRP A 110 -13.74 -6.77 1.25
CA TRP A 110 -12.40 -6.33 0.86
C TRP A 110 -11.33 -6.77 1.85
N THR A 111 -10.10 -6.90 1.35
CA THR A 111 -8.89 -7.16 2.12
C THR A 111 -7.84 -6.10 1.76
N ALA A 112 -7.15 -5.52 2.74
CA ALA A 112 -6.15 -4.49 2.51
C ALA A 112 -4.91 -4.65 3.37
N TYR A 113 -3.78 -4.17 2.86
CA TYR A 113 -2.46 -4.28 3.48
C TYR A 113 -1.83 -2.88 3.61
N PRO A 114 -2.12 -2.15 4.70
CA PRO A 114 -1.54 -0.83 4.97
C PRO A 114 -0.23 -0.86 5.74
N TYR A 115 0.63 0.13 5.46
CA TYR A 115 1.73 0.52 6.36
C TYR A 115 1.98 2.03 6.31
N ALA A 116 2.70 2.54 7.31
CA ALA A 116 3.18 3.91 7.36
C ALA A 116 4.58 4.00 8.01
N THR A 117 5.35 5.01 7.61
CA THR A 117 6.68 5.30 8.14
C THR A 117 7.08 6.74 7.82
N GLN A 118 7.88 7.35 8.69
CA GLN A 118 8.49 8.67 8.45
C GLN A 118 9.82 8.57 7.69
N ASN A 119 10.36 7.35 7.51
CA ASN A 119 11.63 7.15 6.86
C ASN A 119 11.45 6.78 5.38
N LYS A 120 12.00 7.62 4.49
CA LYS A 120 11.87 7.42 3.03
C LYS A 120 12.43 6.07 2.54
N ASN A 121 13.57 5.63 3.05
CA ASN A 121 14.16 4.35 2.61
C ASN A 121 13.33 3.17 3.13
N ASP A 122 12.87 3.26 4.38
CA ASP A 122 11.98 2.28 4.98
C ASP A 122 10.64 2.18 4.23
N TYR A 123 10.12 3.30 3.74
CA TYR A 123 8.90 3.32 2.93
C TYR A 123 9.03 2.39 1.72
N PHE A 124 10.13 2.49 0.97
CA PHE A 124 10.34 1.64 -0.21
C PHE A 124 10.71 0.20 0.14
N ASN A 125 11.34 -0.05 1.29
CA ASN A 125 11.57 -1.41 1.79
C ASN A 125 10.25 -2.12 2.10
N LEU A 126 9.36 -1.45 2.84
CA LEU A 126 8.02 -1.96 3.16
C LEU A 126 7.17 -2.10 1.89
N LEU A 127 7.23 -1.13 0.97
CA LEU A 127 6.54 -1.21 -0.32
C LEU A 127 6.89 -2.49 -1.06
N ALA A 128 8.19 -2.80 -1.15
CA ALA A 128 8.66 -3.99 -1.84
C ALA A 128 8.12 -5.28 -1.20
N VAL A 129 8.14 -5.38 0.13
CA VAL A 129 7.63 -6.55 0.86
C VAL A 129 6.12 -6.70 0.71
N TYR A 130 5.35 -5.61 0.87
CA TYR A 130 3.89 -5.64 0.78
C TYR A 130 3.39 -5.95 -0.65
N LEU A 131 4.00 -5.34 -1.68
CA LEU A 131 3.63 -5.63 -3.06
C LEU A 131 3.96 -7.07 -3.45
N ASP A 132 5.13 -7.57 -3.07
CA ASP A 132 5.51 -8.94 -3.42
C ASP A 132 4.65 -9.97 -2.69
N ALA A 133 4.36 -9.76 -1.40
CA ALA A 133 3.45 -10.61 -0.63
C ALA A 133 2.02 -10.61 -1.19
N SER A 134 1.51 -9.46 -1.63
CA SER A 134 0.12 -9.35 -2.12
C SER A 134 -0.07 -9.87 -3.55
N PHE A 135 0.94 -9.76 -4.41
CA PHE A 135 0.84 -10.18 -5.82
C PHE A 135 1.50 -11.53 -6.12
N PHE A 136 2.52 -11.92 -5.37
CA PHE A 136 3.32 -13.14 -5.61
C PHE A 136 3.58 -13.94 -4.31
N PRO A 137 2.54 -14.27 -3.51
CA PRO A 137 2.73 -15.02 -2.27
C PRO A 137 3.12 -16.48 -2.54
N ASN A 138 4.01 -17.02 -1.71
CA ASN A 138 4.35 -18.44 -1.71
C ASN A 138 3.32 -19.23 -0.92
N ILE A 139 2.22 -19.57 -1.58
CA ILE A 139 1.14 -20.38 -1.01
C ILE A 139 1.36 -21.83 -1.46
N HIS A 140 2.34 -22.51 -0.84
CA HIS A 140 2.54 -23.93 -1.09
C HIS A 140 1.52 -24.75 -0.29
N PRO A 141 0.89 -25.79 -0.89
CA PRO A 141 0.24 -26.85 -0.14
C PRO A 141 1.24 -27.71 0.65
#